data_AF-A0A928CI87-F1
#
_entry.id   AF-A0A928CI87-F1
#
_cell.length_a   1.000
_cell.length_b   1.000
_cell.length_c   1.000
_cell.angle_alpha   90.00
_cell.angle_beta   90.00
_cell.angle_gamma   90.00
#
_symmetry.space_group_name_H-M   'P 1'
#
loop_
_entity.id
_entity.type
_entity.pdbx_description
1 polymer ?
#
loop_
_entity_poly.entity_id
_entity_poly.type
_entity_poly.pdbx_seq_one_letter_code
_entity_poly.pdbx_strand_id
1 'polypeptide(L)'
;MFKSLFVIALPIILQNLIQSTVNMLDTLMVGQLGSVEIAAVGLGNQIYILLNMILFGISSGGGIFIAQYWGKKDKVGIWKTEGIMFSFSIIISLLFTIASVFVPNFLIGLYSNDIQVIEIGAQYLRVAAFSFPFFGLSFAFSMALKSTEHVKLPMIATLISLVMNGILNYLLIFGIGFFPALGVVGAGIATCISRAIECFVLFIVAYVKKFEVAASIKSFLKFTFFEIRKFIKIAFPVIINETIWGLGTTMQSLIMGRSSTLAISAFNITNTISQITWVFFIGVGGAAAILIGKKIGEGNEKEARHTANTLAWFMPVMAIFIGLLLLPISRLLPFMFNVEGEILYQAKMMLMVLMCSYPLNAFNMCWVVGICRAGGDTIFAAFADVGFMWLIAIPLASCVAYFTNLQPYIIYICLLSEQIFKAAVGFYRLKSGKWLHNVVE
;
A
#
# COMPACT_ATOMS: atom_id res chain seq x y z
N MET A 1 3.19 -25.93 2.58
CA MET A 1 3.50 -24.58 2.07
C MET A 1 2.26 -23.83 1.58
N PHE A 2 1.62 -24.23 0.46
CA PHE A 2 0.52 -23.47 -0.15
C PHE A 2 -0.70 -23.23 0.76
N LYS A 3 -1.08 -24.22 1.59
CA LYS A 3 -2.14 -24.04 2.60
C LYS A 3 -1.82 -22.87 3.54
N SER A 4 -0.60 -22.84 4.09
CA SER A 4 -0.15 -21.75 4.98
C SER A 4 -0.09 -20.41 4.25
N LEU A 5 0.37 -20.41 2.99
CA LEU A 5 0.40 -19.21 2.14
C LEU A 5 -1.00 -18.62 1.97
N PHE A 6 -1.99 -19.41 1.56
CA PHE A 6 -3.34 -18.92 1.32
C PHE A 6 -4.11 -18.56 2.60
N VAL A 7 -3.82 -19.23 3.72
CA VAL A 7 -4.38 -18.84 5.04
C VAL A 7 -3.95 -17.42 5.42
N ILE A 8 -2.76 -16.99 5.02
CA ILE A 8 -2.23 -15.64 5.28
C ILE A 8 -2.64 -14.66 4.16
N ALA A 9 -2.50 -15.07 2.89
CA ALA A 9 -2.73 -14.22 1.74
C ALA A 9 -4.20 -13.84 1.55
N LEU A 10 -5.14 -14.79 1.67
CA LEU A 10 -6.57 -14.51 1.40
C LEU A 10 -7.12 -13.40 2.31
N PRO A 11 -6.88 -13.40 3.64
CA PRO A 11 -7.32 -12.30 4.49
C PRO A 11 -6.70 -10.95 4.12
N ILE A 12 -5.43 -10.93 3.69
CA ILE A 12 -4.77 -9.69 3.25
C ILE A 12 -5.39 -9.18 1.94
N ILE A 13 -5.66 -10.07 0.98
CA ILE A 13 -6.33 -9.73 -0.29
C ILE A 13 -7.72 -9.16 -0.01
N LEU A 14 -8.52 -9.87 0.79
CA LEU A 14 -9.86 -9.44 1.16
C LEU A 14 -9.84 -8.09 1.89
N GLN A 15 -8.92 -7.90 2.84
CA GLN A 15 -8.77 -6.63 3.56
C GLN A 15 -8.53 -5.46 2.59
N ASN A 16 -7.62 -5.62 1.63
CA ASN A 16 -7.33 -4.58 0.64
C ASN A 16 -8.50 -4.35 -0.32
N LEU A 17 -9.19 -5.40 -0.78
CA LEU A 17 -10.39 -5.25 -1.63
C LEU A 17 -11.52 -4.51 -0.90
N ILE A 18 -11.75 -4.82 0.39
CA ILE A 18 -12.75 -4.14 1.22
C ILE A 18 -12.37 -2.66 1.36
N GLN A 19 -11.10 -2.36 1.63
CA GLN A 19 -10.61 -0.99 1.73
C GLN A 19 -10.82 -0.20 0.43
N SER A 20 -10.48 -0.77 -0.72
CA SER A 20 -10.73 -0.14 -2.02
C SER A 20 -12.22 0.12 -2.27
N THR A 21 -13.08 -0.84 -1.94
CA THR A 21 -14.53 -0.73 -2.15
C THR A 21 -15.14 0.38 -1.29
N VAL A 22 -14.76 0.48 -0.03
CA VAL A 22 -15.31 1.50 0.87
C VAL A 22 -14.80 2.89 0.51
N ASN A 23 -13.51 3.04 0.18
CA ASN A 23 -13.00 4.32 -0.32
C ASN A 23 -13.77 4.84 -1.55
N MET A 24 -14.20 3.91 -2.43
CA MET A 24 -15.05 4.25 -3.57
C MET A 24 -16.44 4.72 -3.12
N LEU A 25 -17.08 4.03 -2.16
CA LEU A 25 -18.36 4.45 -1.59
C LEU A 25 -18.28 5.83 -0.95
N ASP A 26 -17.23 6.11 -0.17
CA ASP A 26 -17.04 7.41 0.48
C ASP A 26 -16.93 8.53 -0.54
N THR A 27 -16.16 8.30 -1.62
CA THR A 27 -16.02 9.25 -2.73
C THR A 27 -17.37 9.51 -3.41
N LEU A 28 -18.19 8.48 -3.61
CA LEU A 28 -19.52 8.62 -4.18
C LEU A 28 -20.47 9.42 -3.27
N MET A 29 -20.43 9.19 -1.95
CA MET A 29 -21.28 9.89 -0.99
C MET A 29 -20.92 11.37 -0.89
N VAL A 30 -19.63 11.69 -0.82
CA VAL A 30 -19.15 13.08 -0.90
C VAL A 30 -19.51 13.70 -2.25
N GLY A 31 -19.49 12.92 -3.32
CA GLY A 31 -19.84 13.39 -4.66
C GLY A 31 -21.29 13.82 -4.85
N GLN A 32 -22.19 13.46 -3.94
CA GLN A 32 -23.56 13.96 -3.94
C GLN A 32 -23.67 15.40 -3.40
N LEU A 33 -22.64 15.91 -2.71
CA LEU A 33 -22.64 17.28 -2.19
C LEU A 33 -22.31 18.30 -3.29
N GLY A 34 -21.40 17.96 -4.19
CA GLY A 34 -20.98 18.83 -5.29
C GLY A 34 -19.55 18.57 -5.76
N SER A 35 -19.17 19.17 -6.88
CA SER A 35 -17.85 18.97 -7.49
C SER A 35 -16.72 19.62 -6.69
N VAL A 36 -17.00 20.72 -5.99
CA VAL A 36 -16.02 21.43 -5.15
C VAL A 36 -15.66 20.57 -3.94
N GLU A 37 -16.65 19.90 -3.34
CA GLU A 37 -16.51 19.01 -2.20
C GLU A 37 -15.72 17.75 -2.54
N ILE A 38 -15.94 17.16 -3.72
CA ILE A 38 -15.12 16.04 -4.21
C ILE A 38 -13.66 16.47 -4.32
N ALA A 39 -13.40 17.60 -4.96
CA ALA A 39 -12.05 18.12 -5.13
C ALA A 39 -11.39 18.38 -3.77
N ALA A 40 -12.11 19.04 -2.87
CA ALA A 40 -11.67 19.37 -1.52
C ALA A 40 -11.28 18.14 -0.70
N VAL A 41 -12.17 17.13 -0.64
CA VAL A 41 -11.91 15.87 0.09
C VAL A 41 -10.78 15.07 -0.57
N GLY A 42 -10.75 15.04 -1.90
CA GLY A 42 -9.67 14.40 -2.66
C GLY A 42 -8.30 14.98 -2.34
N LEU A 43 -8.18 16.30 -2.26
CA LEU A 43 -6.93 16.98 -1.86
C LEU A 43 -6.56 16.71 -0.40
N GLY A 44 -7.54 16.70 0.51
CA GLY A 44 -7.31 16.30 1.91
C GLY A 44 -6.78 14.87 2.02
N ASN A 45 -7.30 13.94 1.21
CA ASN A 45 -6.85 12.56 1.14
C ASN A 45 -5.41 12.41 0.62
N GLN A 46 -4.86 13.37 -0.13
CA GLN A 46 -3.46 13.32 -0.53
C GLN A 46 -2.50 13.41 0.67
N ILE A 47 -2.85 14.21 1.68
CA ILE A 47 -2.09 14.28 2.92
C ILE A 47 -2.11 12.93 3.65
N TYR A 48 -3.27 12.25 3.64
CA TYR A 48 -3.41 10.90 4.20
C TYR A 48 -2.56 9.87 3.44
N ILE A 49 -2.51 9.94 2.10
CA ILE A 49 -1.67 9.05 1.28
C ILE A 49 -0.18 9.21 1.63
N LEU A 50 0.30 10.45 1.82
CA LEU A 50 1.69 10.69 2.24
C LEU A 50 1.99 10.08 3.62
N LEU A 51 1.09 10.26 4.59
CA LEU A 51 1.23 9.62 5.89
C LEU A 51 1.24 8.09 5.76
N ASN A 52 0.34 7.53 4.95
CA ASN A 52 0.23 6.09 4.69
C ASN A 52 1.54 5.51 4.15
N MET A 53 2.19 6.17 3.19
CA MET A 53 3.48 5.72 2.64
C MET A 53 4.58 5.60 3.71
N ILE A 54 4.67 6.59 4.59
CA ILE A 54 5.68 6.59 5.66
C ILE A 54 5.37 5.48 6.68
N LEU A 55 4.11 5.36 7.10
CA LEU A 55 3.67 4.31 8.02
C LEU A 55 3.84 2.90 7.44
N PHE A 56 3.61 2.75 6.13
CA PHE A 56 3.87 1.52 5.40
C PHE A 56 5.36 1.16 5.44
N GLY A 57 6.26 2.10 5.18
CA GLY A 57 7.70 1.85 5.26
C GLY A 57 8.17 1.45 6.66
N ILE A 58 7.70 2.14 7.71
CA ILE A 58 7.99 1.80 9.12
C ILE A 58 7.49 0.40 9.45
N SER A 59 6.24 0.10 9.08
CA SER A 59 5.60 -1.15 9.44
C SER A 59 6.14 -2.32 8.63
N SER A 60 6.42 -2.12 7.34
CA SER A 60 7.08 -3.11 6.49
C SER A 60 8.47 -3.45 7.03
N GLY A 61 9.26 -2.44 7.42
CA GLY A 61 10.56 -2.61 8.06
C GLY A 61 10.49 -3.40 9.36
N GLY A 62 9.56 -3.03 10.25
CA GLY A 62 9.37 -3.72 11.52
C GLY A 62 8.78 -5.13 11.40
N GLY A 63 7.93 -5.35 10.40
CA GLY A 63 7.37 -6.67 10.10
C GLY A 63 8.44 -7.72 9.77
N ILE A 64 9.56 -7.31 9.18
CA ILE A 64 10.72 -8.18 8.94
C ILE A 64 11.27 -8.72 10.27
N PHE A 65 11.55 -7.83 11.22
CA PHE A 65 12.04 -8.20 12.55
C PHE A 65 11.01 -9.04 13.30
N ILE A 66 9.73 -8.65 13.30
CA ILE A 66 8.67 -9.38 14.01
C ILE A 66 8.51 -10.78 13.44
N ALA A 67 8.52 -10.96 12.11
CA ALA A 67 8.42 -12.28 11.48
C ALA A 67 9.62 -13.17 11.86
N GLN A 68 10.84 -12.63 11.89
CA GLN A 68 12.02 -13.39 12.31
C GLN A 68 12.01 -13.70 13.82
N TYR A 69 11.66 -12.74 14.68
CA TYR A 69 11.50 -13.00 16.12
C TYR A 69 10.38 -14.01 16.40
N TRP A 70 9.31 -14.01 15.59
CA TRP A 70 8.25 -15.00 15.64
C TRP A 70 8.77 -16.41 15.33
N GLY A 71 9.61 -16.55 14.31
CA GLY A 71 10.33 -17.80 14.02
C GLY A 71 11.21 -18.28 15.18
N LYS A 72 11.92 -17.36 15.83
CA LYS A 72 12.76 -17.63 17.02
C LYS A 72 11.93 -17.89 18.29
N LYS A 73 10.62 -17.65 18.25
CA LYS A 73 9.71 -17.65 19.41
C LYS A 73 10.13 -16.64 20.51
N ASP A 74 10.81 -15.57 20.11
CA ASP A 74 11.27 -14.51 21.01
C ASP A 74 10.22 -13.40 21.13
N LYS A 75 9.34 -13.53 22.13
CA LYS A 75 8.29 -12.53 22.41
C LYS A 75 8.86 -11.18 22.82
N VAL A 76 10.01 -11.15 23.49
CA VAL A 76 10.61 -9.90 23.96
C VAL A 76 11.11 -9.09 22.77
N GLY A 77 11.74 -9.76 21.79
CA GLY A 77 12.15 -9.14 20.52
C GLY A 77 10.96 -8.56 19.74
N ILE A 78 9.82 -9.29 19.70
CA ILE A 78 8.57 -8.80 19.11
C ILE A 78 8.12 -7.52 19.82
N TRP A 79 7.97 -7.53 21.14
CA TRP A 79 7.46 -6.38 21.90
C TRP A 79 8.35 -5.15 21.77
N LYS A 80 9.67 -5.32 21.77
CA LYS A 80 10.59 -4.20 21.58
C LYS A 80 10.46 -3.60 20.18
N THR A 81 10.33 -4.44 19.15
CA THR A 81 10.13 -3.99 17.77
C THR A 81 8.80 -3.26 17.61
N GLU A 82 7.72 -3.80 18.19
CA GLU A 82 6.40 -3.14 18.23
C GLU A 82 6.48 -1.79 18.93
N GLY A 83 7.20 -1.71 20.05
CA GLY A 83 7.43 -0.46 20.76
C GLY A 83 8.13 0.62 19.94
N ILE A 84 9.13 0.23 19.15
CA ILE A 84 9.80 1.10 18.19
C ILE A 84 8.80 1.54 17.09
N MET A 85 8.07 0.59 16.49
CA MET A 85 7.07 0.88 15.45
C MET A 85 5.99 1.85 15.94
N PHE A 86 5.44 1.63 17.14
CA PHE A 86 4.42 2.51 17.73
C PHE A 86 4.97 3.90 18.01
N SER A 87 6.19 4.00 18.54
CA SER A 87 6.83 5.29 18.82
C SER A 87 6.98 6.11 17.54
N PHE A 88 7.58 5.54 16.49
CA PHE A 88 7.72 6.25 15.21
C PHE A 88 6.38 6.55 14.54
N SER A 89 5.43 5.61 14.58
CA SER A 89 4.11 5.79 13.97
C SER A 89 3.32 6.90 14.67
N ILE A 90 3.33 6.96 16.01
CA ILE A 90 2.69 8.03 16.79
C ILE A 90 3.37 9.37 16.51
N ILE A 91 4.71 9.44 16.57
CA ILE A 91 5.44 10.70 16.36
C ILE A 91 5.09 11.29 15.00
N ILE A 92 5.17 10.49 13.94
CA ILE A 92 4.89 10.96 12.57
C ILE A 92 3.41 11.29 12.40
N SER A 93 2.50 10.47 12.94
CA SER A 93 1.07 10.76 12.86
C SER A 93 0.70 12.05 13.61
N LEU A 94 1.31 12.31 14.77
CA LEU A 94 1.11 13.57 15.51
C LEU A 94 1.67 14.77 14.76
N LEU A 95 2.85 14.65 14.13
CA LEU A 95 3.40 15.72 13.28
C LEU A 95 2.44 16.09 12.14
N PHE A 96 1.91 15.08 11.43
CA PHE A 96 0.91 15.29 10.38
C PHE A 96 -0.40 15.85 10.94
N THR A 97 -0.83 15.41 12.13
CA THR A 97 -2.02 15.92 12.81
C THR A 97 -1.86 17.41 13.12
N ILE A 98 -0.75 17.80 13.75
CA ILE A 98 -0.45 19.19 14.11
C ILE A 98 -0.43 20.06 12.84
N ALA A 99 0.30 19.64 11.80
CA ALA A 99 0.35 20.39 10.54
C ALA A 99 -1.06 20.55 9.93
N SER A 100 -1.85 19.48 9.92
CA SER A 100 -3.20 19.46 9.33
C SER A 100 -4.24 20.24 10.15
N VAL A 101 -4.06 20.38 11.45
CA VAL A 101 -4.97 21.16 12.30
C VAL A 101 -4.66 22.65 12.23
N PHE A 102 -3.37 23.02 12.34
CA PHE A 102 -2.95 24.41 12.47
C PHE A 102 -2.74 25.13 11.14
N VAL A 103 -2.28 24.44 10.09
CA VAL A 103 -2.03 25.04 8.76
C VAL A 103 -2.72 24.31 7.60
N PRO A 104 -4.01 23.92 7.71
CA PRO A 104 -4.70 23.15 6.66
C PRO A 104 -4.81 23.91 5.33
N ASN A 105 -5.07 25.22 5.35
CA ASN A 105 -5.18 26.03 4.13
C ASN A 105 -3.89 26.02 3.32
N PHE A 106 -2.73 26.09 4.00
CA PHE A 106 -1.43 26.01 3.34
C PHE A 106 -1.24 24.63 2.71
N LEU A 107 -1.53 23.55 3.45
CA LEU A 107 -1.37 22.19 2.94
C LEU A 107 -2.24 21.89 1.72
N ILE A 108 -3.50 22.33 1.72
CA ILE A 108 -4.38 22.18 0.56
C ILE A 108 -3.97 23.13 -0.57
N GLY A 109 -3.54 24.36 -0.23
CA GLY A 109 -3.04 25.37 -1.17
C GLY A 109 -1.76 24.96 -1.91
N LEU A 110 -1.02 23.96 -1.43
CA LEU A 110 0.08 23.34 -2.19
C LEU A 110 -0.42 22.61 -3.44
N TYR A 111 -1.69 22.19 -3.48
CA TYR A 111 -2.25 21.38 -4.55
C TYR A 111 -3.29 22.12 -5.41
N SER A 112 -3.88 23.20 -4.91
CA SER A 112 -4.89 23.98 -5.64
C SER A 112 -4.75 25.47 -5.35
N ASN A 113 -5.14 26.28 -6.33
CA ASN A 113 -5.27 27.74 -6.20
C ASN A 113 -6.73 28.20 -6.06
N ASP A 114 -7.70 27.27 -6.11
CA ASP A 114 -9.12 27.58 -5.96
C ASP A 114 -9.47 27.79 -4.48
N ILE A 115 -9.86 29.02 -4.14
CA ILE A 115 -10.16 29.45 -2.78
C ILE A 115 -11.28 28.60 -2.15
N GLN A 116 -12.33 28.26 -2.90
CA GLN A 116 -13.45 27.49 -2.37
C GLN A 116 -13.03 26.05 -2.04
N VAL A 117 -12.25 25.43 -2.94
CA VAL A 117 -11.69 24.09 -2.72
C VAL A 117 -10.74 24.09 -1.51
N ILE A 118 -9.92 25.13 -1.36
CA ILE A 118 -9.00 25.26 -0.22
C ILE A 118 -9.77 25.38 1.09
N GLU A 119 -10.79 26.22 1.16
CA GLU A 119 -11.57 26.42 2.38
C GLU A 119 -12.31 25.14 2.81
N ILE A 120 -13.02 24.49 1.88
CA ILE A 120 -13.75 23.24 2.18
C ILE A 120 -12.76 22.11 2.51
N GLY A 121 -11.67 22.01 1.74
CA GLY A 121 -10.62 21.00 1.97
C GLY A 121 -9.93 21.18 3.31
N ALA A 122 -9.75 22.43 3.74
CA ALA A 122 -9.18 22.73 5.04
C ALA A 122 -10.10 22.39 6.21
N GLN A 123 -11.41 22.61 6.06
CA GLN A 123 -12.41 22.18 7.05
C GLN A 123 -12.42 20.66 7.19
N TYR A 124 -12.41 19.93 6.06
CA TYR A 124 -12.27 18.47 6.03
C TYR A 124 -11.02 18.01 6.76
N LEU A 125 -9.86 18.51 6.30
CA LEU A 125 -8.54 18.05 6.73
C LEU A 125 -8.33 18.30 8.23
N ARG A 126 -8.76 19.46 8.74
CA ARG A 126 -8.63 19.80 10.16
C ARG A 126 -9.34 18.78 11.06
N VAL A 127 -10.49 18.28 10.65
CA VAL A 127 -11.25 17.30 11.42
C VAL A 127 -10.75 15.88 11.19
N ALA A 128 -10.50 15.50 9.93
CA ALA A 128 -9.98 14.19 9.57
C ALA A 128 -8.58 13.92 10.16
N ALA A 129 -7.78 14.96 10.42
CA ALA A 129 -6.45 14.86 11.01
C ALA A 129 -6.43 14.15 12.37
N PHE A 130 -7.51 14.26 13.17
CA PHE A 130 -7.61 13.55 14.45
C PHE A 130 -7.66 12.02 14.29
N SER A 131 -7.92 11.51 13.09
CA SER A 131 -7.85 10.08 12.78
C SER A 131 -6.42 9.56 12.65
N PHE A 132 -5.45 10.43 12.35
CA PHE A 132 -4.08 10.04 11.98
C PHE A 132 -3.35 9.26 13.09
N PRO A 133 -3.42 9.64 14.38
CA PRO A 133 -2.77 8.86 15.44
C PRO A 133 -3.37 7.46 15.59
N PHE A 134 -4.70 7.33 15.49
CA PHE A 134 -5.37 6.04 15.53
C PHE A 134 -4.99 5.18 14.32
N PHE A 135 -4.91 5.81 13.15
CA PHE A 135 -4.46 5.16 11.92
C PHE A 135 -3.01 4.66 12.04
N GLY A 136 -2.08 5.48 12.53
CA GLY A 136 -0.70 5.07 12.74
C GLY A 136 -0.55 3.88 13.68
N LEU A 137 -1.29 3.89 14.80
CA LEU A 137 -1.30 2.79 15.76
C LEU A 137 -1.94 1.51 15.19
N SER A 138 -3.12 1.63 14.58
CA SER A 138 -3.82 0.47 14.01
C SER A 138 -3.00 -0.15 12.88
N PHE A 139 -2.34 0.66 12.05
CA PHE A 139 -1.51 0.21 10.95
C PHE A 139 -0.28 -0.59 11.43
N ALA A 140 0.47 -0.03 12.38
CA ALA A 140 1.62 -0.70 12.98
C ALA A 140 1.21 -2.03 13.65
N PHE A 141 0.12 -2.02 14.42
CA PHE A 141 -0.32 -3.22 15.14
C PHE A 141 -0.90 -4.29 14.20
N SER A 142 -1.63 -3.87 13.16
CA SER A 142 -2.11 -4.73 12.08
C SER A 142 -0.94 -5.46 11.41
N MET A 143 0.17 -4.77 11.16
CA MET A 143 1.36 -5.39 10.59
C MET A 143 2.04 -6.38 11.55
N ALA A 144 2.09 -6.07 12.84
CA ALA A 144 2.63 -6.99 13.85
C ALA A 144 1.79 -8.28 13.98
N LEU A 145 0.46 -8.16 14.00
CA LEU A 145 -0.47 -9.28 13.97
C LEU A 145 -0.30 -10.14 12.71
N LYS A 146 -0.17 -9.51 11.53
CA LYS A 146 0.09 -10.24 10.28
C LYS A 146 1.43 -10.98 10.34
N SER A 147 2.47 -10.34 10.85
CA SER A 147 3.82 -10.89 10.97
C SER A 147 3.93 -12.05 11.97
N THR A 148 2.94 -12.18 12.87
CA THR A 148 2.77 -13.30 13.80
C THR A 148 1.68 -14.29 13.34
N GLU A 149 1.31 -14.26 12.06
CA GLU A 149 0.32 -15.13 11.41
C GLU A 149 -1.16 -14.94 11.87
N HIS A 150 -1.44 -13.93 12.70
CA HIS A 150 -2.79 -13.58 13.17
C HIS A 150 -3.55 -12.66 12.21
N VAL A 151 -3.55 -12.98 10.91
CA VAL A 151 -4.07 -12.13 9.82
C VAL A 151 -5.58 -11.86 9.84
N LYS A 152 -6.37 -12.73 10.48
CA LYS A 152 -7.84 -12.62 10.49
C LYS A 152 -8.33 -11.43 11.29
N LEU A 153 -7.67 -11.13 12.42
CA LEU A 153 -8.06 -10.02 13.27
C LEU A 153 -7.93 -8.66 12.54
N PRO A 154 -6.80 -8.34 11.89
CA PRO A 154 -6.69 -7.15 11.05
C PRO A 154 -7.77 -7.03 9.98
N MET A 155 -8.05 -8.11 9.24
CA MET A 155 -9.09 -8.10 8.21
C MET A 155 -10.46 -7.79 8.80
N ILE A 156 -10.85 -8.44 9.91
CA ILE A 156 -12.15 -8.23 10.56
C ILE A 156 -12.25 -6.83 11.17
N ALA A 157 -11.20 -6.33 11.82
CA ALA A 157 -11.17 -5.00 12.40
C ALA A 157 -11.33 -3.90 11.33
N THR A 158 -10.60 -4.03 10.21
CA THR A 158 -10.75 -3.13 9.06
C THR A 158 -12.16 -3.22 8.46
N LEU A 159 -12.73 -4.42 8.33
CA LEU A 159 -14.11 -4.57 7.84
C LEU A 159 -15.12 -3.87 8.75
N ILE A 160 -15.05 -4.07 10.06
CA ILE A 160 -15.93 -3.40 11.04
C ILE A 160 -15.78 -1.89 10.94
N SER A 161 -14.54 -1.40 10.90
CA SER A 161 -14.24 0.03 10.79
C SER A 161 -14.85 0.66 9.54
N LEU A 162 -14.70 0.00 8.40
CA LEU A 162 -15.15 0.50 7.11
C LEU A 162 -16.68 0.43 6.96
N VAL A 163 -17.33 -0.61 7.48
CA VAL A 163 -18.80 -0.69 7.55
C VAL A 163 -19.34 0.43 8.43
N MET A 164 -18.74 0.64 9.61
CA MET A 164 -19.09 1.77 10.47
C MET A 164 -18.83 3.11 9.80
N ASN A 165 -17.79 3.21 8.96
CA ASN A 165 -17.49 4.43 8.23
C ASN A 165 -18.59 4.78 7.23
N GLY A 166 -19.03 3.82 6.41
CA GLY A 166 -20.13 4.03 5.47
C GLY A 166 -21.43 4.42 6.17
N ILE A 167 -21.75 3.78 7.30
CA ILE A 167 -22.95 4.12 8.10
C ILE A 167 -22.83 5.55 8.65
N LEU A 168 -21.70 5.90 9.26
CA LEU A 168 -21.49 7.23 9.83
C LEU A 168 -21.42 8.31 8.75
N ASN A 169 -20.82 8.03 7.60
CA ASN A 169 -20.84 8.91 6.44
C ASN A 169 -22.28 9.18 6.00
N TYR A 170 -23.11 8.14 5.85
CA TYR A 170 -24.51 8.32 5.48
C TYR A 170 -25.27 9.22 6.45
N LEU A 171 -25.09 8.99 7.76
CA LEU A 171 -25.80 9.74 8.80
C LEU A 171 -25.30 11.19 8.91
N LEU A 172 -23.99 11.41 8.90
CA LEU A 172 -23.37 12.72 9.19
C LEU A 172 -23.25 13.62 7.96
N ILE A 173 -23.07 13.05 6.76
CA ILE A 173 -22.99 13.84 5.53
C ILE A 173 -24.38 14.40 5.21
N PHE A 174 -25.39 13.53 5.17
CA PHE A 174 -26.75 13.91 4.74
C PHE A 174 -27.65 14.41 5.88
N GLY A 175 -27.24 14.26 7.13
CA GLY A 175 -28.03 14.74 8.28
C GLY A 175 -29.31 13.95 8.49
N ILE A 176 -29.18 12.62 8.61
CA ILE A 176 -30.33 11.71 8.68
C ILE A 176 -30.63 11.36 10.14
N GLY A 177 -31.91 11.43 10.50
CA GLY A 177 -32.39 11.13 11.85
C GLY A 177 -32.09 12.27 12.83
N PHE A 178 -31.31 11.97 13.87
CA PHE A 178 -30.96 12.95 14.92
C PHE A 178 -29.71 13.80 14.58
N PHE A 179 -29.00 13.46 13.49
CA PHE A 179 -27.75 14.10 13.14
C PHE A 179 -27.98 15.32 12.23
N PRO A 180 -27.30 16.44 12.46
CA PRO A 180 -27.31 17.56 11.53
C PRO A 180 -26.56 17.20 10.24
N ALA A 181 -26.91 17.84 9.12
CA ALA A 181 -26.19 17.70 7.86
C ALA A 181 -24.85 18.45 7.96
N LEU A 182 -23.77 17.72 8.21
CA LEU A 182 -22.42 18.27 8.39
C LEU A 182 -21.59 18.24 7.09
N GLY A 183 -22.13 17.66 6.01
CA GLY A 183 -21.46 17.58 4.71
C GLY A 183 -20.05 17.00 4.83
N VAL A 184 -19.08 17.72 4.26
CA VAL A 184 -17.66 17.33 4.24
C VAL A 184 -17.05 17.17 5.65
N VAL A 185 -17.46 18.01 6.61
CA VAL A 185 -17.00 17.87 8.01
C VAL A 185 -17.51 16.55 8.61
N GLY A 186 -18.75 16.17 8.27
CA GLY A 186 -19.34 14.88 8.65
C GLY A 186 -18.50 13.69 8.18
N ALA A 187 -18.00 13.75 6.93
CA ALA A 187 -17.10 12.73 6.39
C ALA A 187 -15.78 12.63 7.19
N GLY A 188 -15.22 13.77 7.61
CA GLY A 188 -14.05 13.82 8.48
C GLY A 188 -14.29 13.16 9.85
N ILE A 189 -15.41 13.47 10.50
CA ILE A 189 -15.79 12.90 11.81
C ILE A 189 -16.00 11.39 11.70
N ALA A 190 -16.74 10.94 10.68
CA ALA A 190 -16.96 9.52 10.42
C ALA A 190 -15.63 8.77 10.27
N THR A 191 -14.67 9.35 9.54
CA THR A 191 -13.32 8.79 9.38
C THR A 191 -12.59 8.66 10.72
N CYS A 192 -12.64 9.70 11.56
CA CYS A 192 -12.04 9.67 12.90
C CYS A 192 -12.61 8.57 13.78
N ILE A 193 -13.94 8.47 13.86
CA ILE A 193 -14.62 7.46 14.68
C ILE A 193 -14.29 6.06 14.16
N SER A 194 -14.35 5.84 12.85
CA SER A 194 -14.04 4.54 12.26
C SER A 194 -12.62 4.09 12.52
N ARG A 195 -11.63 4.99 12.42
CA ARG A 195 -10.22 4.66 12.71
C ARG A 195 -9.99 4.40 14.20
N ALA A 196 -10.69 5.13 15.07
CA ALA A 196 -10.69 4.82 16.50
C ALA A 196 -11.27 3.42 16.76
N ILE A 197 -12.41 3.07 16.16
CA ILE A 197 -13.01 1.73 16.26
C ILE A 197 -12.03 0.65 15.79
N GLU A 198 -11.39 0.83 14.62
CA GLU A 198 -10.40 -0.11 14.11
C GLU A 198 -9.28 -0.35 15.13
N CYS A 199 -8.70 0.73 15.65
CA CYS A 199 -7.66 0.69 16.65
C CYS A 199 -8.13 -0.05 17.90
N PHE A 200 -9.25 0.35 18.49
CA PHE A 200 -9.75 -0.29 19.72
C PHE A 200 -10.10 -1.76 19.52
N VAL A 201 -10.74 -2.15 18.41
CA VAL A 201 -11.05 -3.56 18.12
C VAL A 201 -9.77 -4.39 18.03
N LEU A 202 -8.74 -3.90 17.33
CA LEU A 202 -7.45 -4.59 17.25
C LEU A 202 -6.85 -4.81 18.64
N PHE A 203 -6.69 -3.74 19.43
CA PHE A 203 -6.08 -3.81 20.75
C PHE A 203 -6.92 -4.66 21.72
N ILE A 204 -8.23 -4.42 21.84
CA ILE A 204 -9.09 -5.16 22.77
C ILE A 204 -9.07 -6.66 22.45
N VAL A 205 -9.29 -7.04 21.19
CA VAL A 205 -9.37 -8.46 20.83
C VAL A 205 -8.02 -9.14 20.98
N ALA A 206 -6.90 -8.49 20.61
CA ALA A 206 -5.58 -9.07 20.76
C ALA A 206 -5.22 -9.34 22.23
N TYR A 207 -5.59 -8.43 23.14
CA TYR A 207 -5.34 -8.60 24.58
C TYR A 207 -6.29 -9.61 25.23
N VAL A 208 -7.57 -9.65 24.84
CA VAL A 208 -8.54 -10.64 25.32
C VAL A 208 -8.15 -12.05 24.86
N LYS A 209 -7.73 -12.20 23.60
CA LYS A 209 -7.26 -13.48 23.05
C LYS A 209 -5.83 -13.84 23.50
N LYS A 210 -5.14 -12.93 24.20
CA LYS A 210 -3.76 -13.09 24.69
C LYS A 210 -2.80 -13.51 23.58
N PHE A 211 -2.90 -12.87 22.41
CA PHE A 211 -1.95 -13.10 21.33
C PHE A 211 -0.53 -12.71 21.74
N GLU A 212 0.47 -13.23 21.04
CA GLU A 212 1.88 -13.07 21.42
C GLU A 212 2.38 -11.63 21.29
N VAL A 213 1.69 -10.83 20.47
CA VAL A 213 1.83 -9.38 20.33
C VAL A 213 1.26 -8.57 21.50
N ALA A 214 0.45 -9.18 22.37
CA ALA A 214 -0.19 -8.48 23.49
C ALA A 214 0.82 -8.29 24.65
N ALA A 215 1.58 -7.19 24.61
CA ALA A 215 2.55 -6.83 25.64
C ALA A 215 2.01 -5.80 26.64
N SER A 216 2.67 -5.64 27.78
CA SER A 216 2.39 -4.49 28.66
C SER A 216 2.95 -3.20 28.03
N ILE A 217 2.33 -2.04 28.32
CA ILE A 217 2.84 -0.72 27.87
C ILE A 217 4.30 -0.51 28.28
N LYS A 218 4.67 -0.97 29.48
CA LYS A 218 6.06 -0.92 29.98
C LYS A 218 7.02 -1.76 29.13
N SER A 219 6.56 -2.84 28.51
CA SER A 219 7.38 -3.67 27.63
C SER A 219 7.68 -2.97 26.30
N PHE A 220 6.73 -2.19 25.78
CA PHE A 220 6.91 -1.42 24.55
C PHE A 220 7.94 -0.29 24.68
N LEU A 221 8.20 0.21 25.90
CA LEU A 221 9.16 1.30 26.13
C LEU A 221 10.57 0.81 26.53
N LYS A 222 10.79 -0.51 26.60
CA LYS A 222 12.06 -1.13 27.02
C LYS A 222 13.01 -1.45 25.86
N PHE A 223 13.00 -0.64 24.79
CA PHE A 223 13.97 -0.74 23.72
C PHE A 223 15.20 0.14 23.97
N THR A 224 16.32 -0.27 23.42
CA THR A 224 17.62 0.40 23.53
C THR A 224 17.94 1.19 22.27
N PHE A 225 18.82 2.18 22.37
CA PHE A 225 19.28 2.95 21.20
C PHE A 225 19.92 2.05 20.12
N PHE A 226 20.56 0.95 20.53
CA PHE A 226 21.10 -0.05 19.62
C PHE A 226 20.01 -0.70 18.76
N GLU A 227 18.88 -1.08 19.37
CA GLU A 227 17.73 -1.68 18.66
C GLU A 227 17.07 -0.66 17.72
N ILE A 228 16.95 0.61 18.12
CA ILE A 228 16.49 1.69 17.25
C ILE A 228 17.40 1.83 16.02
N ARG A 229 18.72 1.85 16.22
CA ARG A 229 19.68 1.97 15.11
C ARG A 229 19.59 0.78 14.16
N LYS A 230 19.43 -0.44 14.69
CA LYS A 230 19.23 -1.66 13.89
C LYS A 230 17.94 -1.58 13.07
N PHE A 231 16.86 -1.13 13.70
CA PHE A 231 15.56 -0.93 13.05
C PHE A 231 15.66 0.09 11.91
N ILE A 232 16.22 1.28 12.17
CA ILE A 232 16.35 2.35 11.16
C ILE A 232 17.16 1.87 9.96
N LYS A 233 18.25 1.11 10.16
CA LYS A 233 19.07 0.59 9.06
C LYS A 233 18.28 -0.26 8.06
N ILE A 234 17.25 -0.97 8.53
CA ILE A 234 16.41 -1.84 7.69
C ILE A 234 15.18 -1.10 7.17
N ALA A 235 14.50 -0.32 8.02
CA ALA A 235 13.25 0.36 7.67
C ALA A 235 13.46 1.60 6.80
N PHE A 236 14.55 2.36 6.99
CA PHE A 236 14.80 3.60 6.26
C PHE A 236 14.95 3.39 4.74
N PRO A 237 15.69 2.37 4.24
CA PRO A 237 15.70 2.04 2.81
C PRO A 237 14.31 1.72 2.25
N VAL A 238 13.43 1.12 3.05
CA VAL A 238 12.06 0.81 2.62
C VAL A 238 11.24 2.10 2.49
N ILE A 239 11.30 3.00 3.48
CA ILE A 239 10.61 4.30 3.42
C ILE A 239 11.06 5.09 2.19
N ILE A 240 12.38 5.14 1.94
CA ILE A 240 12.94 5.80 0.75
C ILE A 240 12.46 5.13 -0.53
N ASN A 241 12.49 3.80 -0.60
CA ASN A 241 12.00 3.07 -1.76
C ASN A 241 10.55 3.45 -2.08
N GLU A 242 9.64 3.41 -1.09
CA GLU A 242 8.22 3.73 -1.31
C GLU A 242 8.02 5.20 -1.73
N THR A 243 8.81 6.12 -1.17
CA THR A 243 8.77 7.54 -1.54
C THR A 243 9.20 7.76 -2.99
N ILE A 244 10.36 7.19 -3.39
CA ILE A 244 10.88 7.37 -4.74
C ILE A 244 10.04 6.58 -5.76
N TRP A 245 9.47 5.43 -5.35
CA TRP A 245 8.49 4.69 -6.14
C TRP A 245 7.25 5.55 -6.40
N GLY A 246 6.68 6.16 -5.35
CA GLY A 246 5.55 7.09 -5.45
C GLY A 246 5.82 8.23 -6.43
N LEU A 247 6.97 8.91 -6.30
CA LEU A 247 7.39 9.96 -7.23
C LEU A 247 7.51 9.45 -8.68
N GLY A 248 8.00 8.21 -8.87
CA GLY A 248 8.08 7.60 -10.18
C GLY A 248 6.71 7.37 -10.81
N THR A 249 5.73 6.85 -10.06
CA THR A 249 4.36 6.67 -10.56
C THR A 249 3.72 8.01 -10.97
N THR A 250 3.97 9.08 -10.22
CA THR A 250 3.55 10.44 -10.59
C THR A 250 4.21 10.89 -11.89
N MET A 251 5.51 10.64 -12.05
CA MET A 251 6.24 10.98 -13.28
C MET A 251 5.70 10.22 -14.50
N GLN A 252 5.33 8.94 -14.34
CA GLN A 252 4.68 8.16 -15.41
C GLN A 252 3.36 8.79 -15.87
N SER A 253 2.51 9.21 -14.91
CA SER A 253 1.28 9.95 -15.20
C SER A 253 1.55 11.28 -15.90
N LEU A 254 2.61 12.00 -15.50
CA LEU A 254 3.00 13.27 -16.15
C LEU A 254 3.46 13.07 -17.60
N ILE A 255 4.24 12.02 -17.88
CA ILE A 255 4.68 11.68 -19.24
C ILE A 255 3.47 11.38 -20.13
N MET A 256 2.53 10.57 -19.64
CA MET A 256 1.29 10.27 -20.37
C MET A 256 0.42 11.52 -20.58
N GLY A 257 0.28 12.36 -19.54
CA GLY A 257 -0.49 13.60 -19.60
C GLY A 257 0.07 14.63 -20.58
N ARG A 258 1.39 14.76 -20.66
CA ARG A 258 2.04 15.66 -21.62
C ARG A 258 2.03 15.13 -23.05
N SER A 259 1.95 13.82 -23.23
CA SER A 259 1.85 13.22 -24.57
C SER A 259 0.50 13.57 -25.22
N SER A 260 -0.62 13.29 -24.55
CA SER A 260 -1.95 13.74 -24.98
C SER A 260 -3.01 13.48 -23.92
N THR A 261 -4.12 14.22 -23.98
CA THR A 261 -5.32 13.96 -23.16
C THR A 261 -5.86 12.54 -23.36
N LEU A 262 -5.79 12.05 -24.60
CA LEU A 262 -6.19 10.70 -24.96
C LEU A 262 -5.32 9.63 -24.26
N ALA A 263 -4.00 9.83 -24.24
CA ALA A 263 -3.06 8.93 -23.59
C ALA A 263 -3.29 8.81 -22.08
N ILE A 264 -3.44 9.94 -21.38
CA ILE A 264 -3.65 9.93 -19.93
C ILE A 264 -5.00 9.35 -19.52
N SER A 265 -6.06 9.60 -20.31
CA SER A 265 -7.36 8.98 -20.07
C SER A 265 -7.29 7.45 -20.21
N ALA A 266 -6.66 6.95 -21.27
CA ALA A 266 -6.47 5.51 -21.46
C ALA A 266 -5.59 4.88 -20.37
N PHE A 267 -4.54 5.58 -19.93
CA PHE A 267 -3.65 5.16 -18.86
C PHE A 267 -4.38 5.08 -17.51
N ASN A 268 -5.22 6.05 -17.18
CA ASN A 268 -6.02 6.05 -15.95
C ASN A 268 -7.01 4.88 -15.91
N ILE A 269 -7.72 4.61 -17.00
CA ILE A 269 -8.61 3.44 -17.12
C ILE A 269 -7.83 2.14 -16.87
N THR A 270 -6.67 2.01 -17.52
CA THR A 270 -5.78 0.85 -17.37
C THR A 270 -5.31 0.69 -15.93
N ASN A 271 -4.91 1.79 -15.26
CA ASN A 271 -4.47 1.77 -13.87
C ASN A 271 -5.58 1.39 -12.90
N THR A 272 -6.81 1.88 -13.09
CA THR A 272 -7.95 1.49 -12.27
C THR A 272 -8.17 -0.02 -12.28
N ILE A 273 -8.09 -0.65 -13.46
CA ILE A 273 -8.22 -2.11 -13.59
C ILE A 273 -7.00 -2.82 -12.99
N SER A 274 -5.79 -2.29 -13.24
CA SER A 274 -4.55 -2.84 -12.70
C SER A 274 -4.58 -2.90 -11.17
N GLN A 275 -5.08 -1.87 -10.48
CA GLN A 275 -5.14 -1.83 -9.02
C GLN A 275 -5.90 -3.03 -8.42
N ILE A 276 -7.00 -3.46 -9.04
CA ILE A 276 -7.79 -4.61 -8.58
C ILE A 276 -6.95 -5.88 -8.61
N THR A 277 -6.19 -6.10 -9.68
CA THR A 277 -5.29 -7.26 -9.79
C THR A 277 -4.07 -7.13 -8.88
N TRP A 278 -3.57 -5.91 -8.67
CA TRP A 278 -2.40 -5.63 -7.86
C TRP A 278 -2.59 -6.05 -6.40
N VAL A 279 -3.82 -5.98 -5.90
CA VAL A 279 -4.20 -6.46 -4.56
C VAL A 279 -3.85 -7.95 -4.37
N PHE A 280 -3.99 -8.78 -5.39
CA PHE A 280 -3.62 -10.20 -5.32
C PHE A 280 -2.10 -10.38 -5.19
N PHE A 281 -1.32 -9.60 -5.95
CA PHE A 281 0.14 -9.65 -5.89
C PHE A 281 0.68 -9.14 -4.55
N ILE A 282 0.11 -8.05 -4.03
CA ILE A 282 0.42 -7.55 -2.68
C ILE A 282 0.08 -8.59 -1.62
N GLY A 283 -1.10 -9.21 -1.70
CA GLY A 283 -1.54 -10.18 -0.70
C GLY A 283 -0.65 -11.43 -0.63
N VAL A 284 -0.30 -12.01 -1.79
CA VAL A 284 0.59 -13.17 -1.85
C VAL A 284 2.04 -12.79 -1.52
N GLY A 285 2.52 -11.63 -2.00
CA GLY A 285 3.85 -11.12 -1.68
C GLY A 285 4.05 -10.81 -0.19
N GLY A 286 3.05 -10.21 0.46
CA GLY A 286 3.06 -9.98 1.90
C GLY A 286 3.04 -11.28 2.70
N ALA A 287 2.23 -12.26 2.27
CA ALA A 287 2.23 -13.58 2.89
C ALA A 287 3.57 -14.33 2.73
N ALA A 288 4.20 -14.20 1.56
CA ALA A 288 5.54 -14.71 1.30
C ALA A 288 6.56 -14.11 2.28
N ALA A 289 6.51 -12.78 2.50
CA ALA A 289 7.42 -12.11 3.42
C ALA A 289 7.31 -12.64 4.85
N ILE A 290 6.08 -12.88 5.33
CA ILE A 290 5.82 -13.41 6.68
C ILE A 290 6.37 -14.84 6.80
N LEU A 291 6.07 -15.72 5.84
CA LEU A 291 6.51 -17.12 5.87
C LEU A 291 8.03 -17.25 5.77
N ILE A 292 8.66 -16.51 4.86
CA ILE A 292 10.12 -16.54 4.68
C ILE A 292 10.81 -15.94 5.90
N GLY A 293 10.34 -14.79 6.39
CA GLY A 293 10.86 -14.17 7.61
C GLY A 293 10.80 -15.13 8.80
N LYS A 294 9.66 -15.79 9.01
CA LYS A 294 9.52 -16.82 10.05
C LYS A 294 10.53 -17.96 9.88
N LYS A 295 10.71 -18.49 8.67
CA LYS A 295 11.65 -19.58 8.40
C LYS A 295 13.11 -19.21 8.62
N ILE A 296 13.49 -17.97 8.31
CA ILE A 296 14.81 -17.42 8.63
C ILE A 296 14.98 -17.33 10.15
N GLY A 297 13.97 -16.82 10.85
CA GLY A 297 13.95 -16.73 12.32
C GLY A 297 14.04 -18.08 13.04
N GLU A 298 13.47 -19.14 12.46
CA GLU A 298 13.59 -20.53 12.94
C GLU A 298 15.01 -21.11 12.78
N GLY A 299 15.93 -20.41 12.09
CA GLY A 299 17.26 -20.91 11.72
C GLY A 299 17.23 -21.93 10.58
N ASN A 300 16.07 -22.15 9.93
CA ASN A 300 15.92 -23.11 8.85
C ASN A 300 16.14 -22.46 7.48
N GLU A 301 17.38 -22.04 7.21
CA GLU A 301 17.72 -21.34 5.97
C GLU A 301 17.44 -22.16 4.71
N LYS A 302 17.58 -23.49 4.79
CA LYS A 302 17.30 -24.40 3.67
C LYS A 302 15.83 -24.35 3.28
N GLU A 303 14.93 -24.43 4.26
CA GLU A 303 13.49 -24.34 4.03
C GLU A 303 13.08 -22.93 3.59
N ALA A 304 13.73 -21.88 4.11
CA ALA A 304 13.52 -20.50 3.66
C ALA A 304 13.86 -20.35 2.17
N ARG A 305 15.00 -20.88 1.71
CA ARG A 305 15.39 -20.88 0.29
C ARG A 305 14.44 -21.71 -0.57
N HIS A 306 14.02 -22.88 -0.10
CA HIS A 306 13.06 -23.71 -0.82
C HIS A 306 11.71 -23.01 -0.99
N THR A 307 11.22 -22.37 0.07
CA THR A 307 9.98 -21.57 0.06
C THR A 307 10.10 -20.39 -0.90
N ALA A 308 11.21 -19.65 -0.83
CA ALA A 308 11.50 -18.53 -1.74
C ALA A 308 11.51 -18.98 -3.22
N ASN A 309 12.22 -20.06 -3.55
CA ASN A 309 12.28 -20.57 -4.92
C ASN A 309 10.93 -21.08 -5.42
N THR A 310 10.15 -21.73 -4.56
CA THR A 310 8.81 -22.22 -4.93
C THR A 310 7.86 -21.06 -5.20
N LEU A 311 7.90 -20.01 -4.37
CA LEU A 311 7.08 -18.81 -4.55
C LEU A 311 7.49 -18.00 -5.78
N ALA A 312 8.79 -17.94 -6.07
CA ALA A 312 9.33 -17.27 -7.25
C ALA A 312 8.80 -17.87 -8.57
N TRP A 313 8.54 -19.19 -8.62
CA TRP A 313 7.89 -19.83 -9.78
C TRP A 313 6.37 -19.79 -9.71
N PHE A 314 5.78 -19.86 -8.51
CA PHE A 314 4.34 -19.86 -8.33
C PHE A 314 3.69 -18.52 -8.69
N MET A 315 4.30 -17.39 -8.29
CA MET A 315 3.71 -16.06 -8.52
C MET A 315 3.52 -15.72 -10.01
N PRO A 316 4.49 -15.96 -10.92
CA PRO A 316 4.29 -15.77 -12.35
C PRO A 316 3.17 -16.63 -12.93
N VAL A 317 3.08 -17.90 -12.51
CA VAL A 317 2.01 -18.81 -12.97
C VAL A 317 0.65 -18.30 -12.54
N MET A 318 0.51 -17.91 -11.26
CA MET A 318 -0.72 -17.29 -10.76
C MET A 318 -1.07 -16.00 -11.52
N ALA A 319 -0.07 -15.20 -11.88
CA ALA A 319 -0.25 -13.96 -12.63
C ALA A 319 -0.74 -14.18 -14.07
N ILE A 320 -0.36 -15.29 -14.71
CA ILE A 320 -0.95 -15.70 -16.00
C ILE A 320 -2.45 -15.92 -15.84
N PHE A 321 -2.88 -16.66 -14.81
CA PHE A 321 -4.31 -16.88 -14.56
C PHE A 321 -5.06 -15.58 -14.28
N ILE A 322 -4.49 -14.69 -13.45
CA ILE A 322 -5.09 -13.37 -13.16
C ILE A 322 -5.14 -12.50 -14.43
N GLY A 323 -4.10 -12.53 -15.27
CA GLY A 323 -4.07 -11.83 -16.55
C GLY A 323 -5.14 -12.34 -17.51
N LEU A 324 -5.32 -13.66 -17.61
CA LEU A 324 -6.38 -14.25 -18.44
C LEU A 324 -7.79 -13.86 -17.96
N LEU A 325 -7.99 -13.70 -16.65
CA LEU A 325 -9.25 -13.20 -16.08
C LEU A 325 -9.55 -11.74 -16.47
N LEU A 326 -8.55 -10.95 -16.89
CA LEU A 326 -8.77 -9.60 -17.40
C LEU A 326 -9.25 -9.55 -18.85
N LEU A 327 -9.08 -10.61 -19.65
CA LEU A 327 -9.56 -10.66 -21.03
C LEU A 327 -11.06 -10.35 -21.16
N PRO A 328 -11.99 -10.95 -20.39
CA PRO A 328 -13.39 -10.58 -20.44
C PRO A 328 -13.63 -9.14 -19.98
N ILE A 329 -12.92 -8.68 -18.94
CA ILE A 329 -13.04 -7.30 -18.42
C ILE A 329 -12.63 -6.28 -19.48
N SER A 330 -11.58 -6.56 -20.25
CA SER A 330 -11.13 -5.71 -21.37
C SER A 330 -12.19 -5.54 -22.46
N ARG A 331 -13.09 -6.52 -22.64
CA ARG A 331 -14.22 -6.45 -23.58
C ARG A 331 -15.42 -5.70 -23.01
N LEU A 332 -15.52 -5.62 -21.68
CA LEU A 332 -16.58 -4.90 -20.98
C LEU A 332 -16.28 -3.40 -20.81
N LEU A 333 -15.06 -2.95 -21.14
CA LEU A 333 -14.66 -1.54 -21.09
C LEU A 333 -15.68 -0.56 -21.71
N PRO A 334 -16.23 -0.80 -22.92
CA PRO A 334 -17.18 0.14 -23.54
C PRO A 334 -18.50 0.28 -22.77
N PHE A 335 -18.86 -0.73 -21.96
CA PHE A 335 -20.07 -0.69 -21.13
C PHE A 335 -19.80 -0.06 -19.76
N MET A 336 -18.55 -0.05 -19.31
CA MET A 336 -18.14 0.50 -18.02
C MET A 336 -17.76 1.98 -18.10
N PHE A 337 -17.26 2.43 -19.25
CA PHE A 337 -16.77 3.80 -19.44
C PHE A 337 -17.38 4.41 -20.71
N ASN A 338 -18.12 5.51 -20.54
CA ASN A 338 -18.70 6.27 -21.65
C ASN A 338 -17.65 7.23 -22.25
N VAL A 339 -16.76 6.70 -23.07
CA VAL A 339 -15.63 7.44 -23.68
C VAL A 339 -15.53 7.14 -25.16
N GLU A 340 -14.86 8.05 -25.88
CA GLU A 340 -14.61 7.91 -27.31
C GLU A 340 -13.93 6.57 -27.66
N GLY A 341 -14.25 6.03 -28.84
CA GLY A 341 -13.77 4.72 -29.29
C GLY A 341 -12.24 4.61 -29.33
N GLU A 342 -11.54 5.70 -29.60
CA GLU A 342 -10.07 5.71 -29.65
C GLU A 342 -9.44 5.56 -28.25
N ILE A 343 -10.01 6.19 -27.21
CA ILE A 343 -9.54 6.02 -25.82
C ILE A 343 -9.73 4.56 -25.38
N LEU A 344 -10.87 3.97 -25.73
CA LEU A 344 -11.16 2.56 -25.45
C LEU A 344 -10.19 1.62 -26.17
N TYR A 345 -9.85 1.92 -27.43
CA TYR A 345 -8.87 1.16 -28.18
C TYR A 345 -7.49 1.20 -27.51
N GLN A 346 -7.00 2.40 -27.16
CA GLN A 346 -5.71 2.55 -26.47
C GLN A 346 -5.71 1.86 -25.10
N ALA A 347 -6.76 2.02 -24.30
CA ALA A 347 -6.88 1.37 -22.99
C ALA A 347 -6.86 -0.16 -23.13
N LYS A 348 -7.59 -0.71 -24.11
CA LYS A 348 -7.57 -2.14 -24.41
C LYS A 348 -6.18 -2.62 -24.79
N MET A 349 -5.42 -1.83 -25.56
CA MET A 349 -4.06 -2.19 -25.94
C MET A 349 -3.08 -2.13 -24.77
N MET A 350 -3.17 -1.10 -23.93
CA MET A 350 -2.39 -1.01 -22.69
C MET A 350 -2.71 -2.18 -21.75
N LEU A 351 -3.96 -2.60 -21.63
CA LEU A 351 -4.33 -3.80 -20.86
C LEU A 351 -3.72 -5.08 -21.44
N MET A 352 -3.66 -5.26 -22.76
CA MET A 352 -3.01 -6.42 -23.37
C MET A 352 -1.50 -6.44 -23.06
N VAL A 353 -0.83 -5.29 -23.16
CA VAL A 353 0.58 -5.16 -22.78
C VAL A 353 0.77 -5.51 -21.30
N LEU A 354 -0.12 -5.01 -20.44
CA LEU A 354 -0.08 -5.28 -19.00
C LEU A 354 -0.30 -6.78 -18.68
N MET A 355 -1.24 -7.43 -19.35
CA MET A 355 -1.47 -8.88 -19.20
C MET A 355 -0.22 -9.69 -19.58
N CYS A 356 0.51 -9.27 -20.62
CA CYS A 356 1.77 -9.89 -21.00
C CYS A 356 2.89 -9.62 -19.96
N SER A 357 2.87 -8.49 -19.28
CA SER A 357 3.89 -8.12 -18.28
C SER A 357 3.61 -8.68 -16.87
N TYR A 358 2.37 -9.08 -16.56
CA TYR A 358 1.98 -9.59 -15.24
C TYR A 358 2.84 -10.71 -14.66
N PRO A 359 3.29 -11.72 -15.43
CA PRO A 359 4.21 -12.73 -14.91
C PRO A 359 5.51 -12.12 -14.37
N LEU A 360 6.04 -11.10 -15.05
CA LEU A 360 7.23 -10.36 -14.61
C LEU A 360 6.91 -9.48 -13.40
N ASN A 361 5.80 -8.74 -13.43
CA ASN A 361 5.40 -7.88 -12.31
C ASN A 361 5.20 -8.69 -11.02
N ALA A 362 4.55 -9.86 -11.12
CA ALA A 362 4.32 -10.75 -9.99
C ALA A 362 5.60 -11.39 -9.48
N PHE A 363 6.52 -11.79 -10.38
CA PHE A 363 7.86 -12.22 -10.00
C PHE A 363 8.58 -11.11 -9.21
N ASN A 364 8.56 -9.89 -9.74
CA ASN A 364 9.22 -8.72 -9.15
C ASN A 364 8.68 -8.38 -7.77
N MET A 365 7.35 -8.40 -7.62
CA MET A 365 6.72 -8.22 -6.32
C MET A 365 7.15 -9.31 -5.33
N CYS A 366 7.23 -10.57 -5.78
CA CYS A 366 7.65 -11.68 -4.95
C CYS A 366 9.08 -11.50 -4.43
N TRP A 367 10.05 -11.26 -5.31
CA TRP A 367 11.44 -11.27 -4.91
C TRP A 367 11.88 -9.98 -4.20
N VAL A 368 11.34 -8.82 -4.58
CA VAL A 368 11.64 -7.53 -3.93
C VAL A 368 11.01 -7.50 -2.54
N VAL A 369 9.68 -7.59 -2.47
CA VAL A 369 8.92 -7.39 -1.23
C VAL A 369 8.80 -8.68 -0.43
N GLY A 370 8.51 -9.80 -1.09
CA GLY A 370 8.32 -11.09 -0.44
C GLY A 370 9.62 -11.74 0.07
N ILE A 371 10.73 -11.61 -0.67
CA ILE A 371 11.96 -12.38 -0.39
C ILE A 371 13.07 -11.48 0.17
N CYS A 372 13.52 -10.46 -0.57
CA CYS A 372 14.66 -9.63 -0.16
C CYS A 372 14.37 -8.79 1.08
N ARG A 373 13.18 -8.14 1.16
CA ARG A 373 12.80 -7.43 2.39
C ARG A 373 12.72 -8.39 3.57
N ALA A 374 12.05 -9.53 3.43
CA ALA A 374 11.95 -10.54 4.50
C ALA A 374 13.31 -11.10 4.98
N GLY A 375 14.28 -11.20 4.06
CA GLY A 375 15.66 -11.56 4.37
C GLY A 375 16.54 -10.40 4.84
N GLY A 376 16.00 -9.21 5.10
CA GLY A 376 16.75 -8.06 5.59
C GLY A 376 17.63 -7.36 4.55
N ASP A 377 17.59 -7.77 3.28
CA ASP A 377 18.36 -7.19 2.17
C ASP A 377 17.62 -5.98 1.56
N THR A 378 17.22 -5.04 2.42
CA THR A 378 16.33 -3.93 2.04
C THR A 378 17.00 -2.88 1.16
N ILE A 379 18.32 -2.69 1.29
CA ILE A 379 19.08 -1.73 0.46
C ILE A 379 19.12 -2.21 -0.99
N PHE A 380 19.45 -3.49 -1.21
CA PHE A 380 19.48 -4.06 -2.55
C PHE A 380 18.08 -4.06 -3.17
N ALA A 381 17.06 -4.46 -2.39
CA ALA A 381 15.67 -4.41 -2.82
C ALA A 381 15.26 -2.98 -3.23
N ALA A 382 15.63 -1.97 -2.44
CA ALA A 382 15.34 -0.58 -2.72
C ALA A 382 15.95 -0.11 -4.04
N PHE A 383 17.25 -0.35 -4.22
CA PHE A 383 17.98 0.05 -5.42
C PHE A 383 17.48 -0.65 -6.67
N ALA A 384 17.25 -1.97 -6.61
CA ALA A 384 16.81 -2.72 -7.77
C ALA A 384 15.38 -2.38 -8.19
N ASP A 385 14.50 -2.08 -7.25
CA ASP A 385 13.12 -1.70 -7.56
C ASP A 385 13.02 -0.29 -8.14
N VAL A 386 13.70 0.68 -7.55
CA VAL A 386 13.58 2.08 -7.98
C VAL A 386 14.58 2.45 -9.08
N GLY A 387 15.76 1.84 -9.08
CA GLY A 387 16.84 2.17 -10.00
C GLY A 387 16.48 1.97 -11.46
N PHE A 388 15.90 0.81 -11.82
CA PHE A 388 15.49 0.55 -13.21
C PHE A 388 14.34 1.45 -13.67
N MET A 389 13.47 1.87 -12.74
CA MET A 389 12.38 2.78 -13.05
C MET A 389 12.90 4.14 -13.50
N TRP A 390 13.81 4.73 -12.72
CA TRP A 390 14.34 6.06 -12.98
C TRP A 390 15.45 6.11 -14.03
N LEU A 391 16.25 5.05 -14.15
CA LEU A 391 17.36 5.02 -15.09
C LEU A 391 16.99 4.50 -16.47
N ILE A 392 15.94 3.67 -16.58
CA ILE A 392 15.55 3.04 -17.86
C ILE A 392 14.14 3.45 -18.27
N ALA A 393 13.12 3.07 -17.50
CA ALA A 393 11.73 3.20 -17.94
C ALA A 393 11.31 4.67 -18.15
N ILE A 394 11.58 5.55 -17.17
CA ILE A 394 11.20 6.96 -17.22
C ILE A 394 11.93 7.70 -18.36
N PRO A 395 13.27 7.63 -18.50
CA PRO A 395 13.97 8.26 -19.63
C PRO A 395 13.52 7.71 -20.97
N LEU A 396 13.38 6.39 -21.11
CA LEU A 396 12.96 5.76 -22.36
C LEU A 396 11.56 6.21 -22.77
N ALA A 397 10.59 6.16 -21.85
CA ALA A 397 9.23 6.60 -22.13
C ALA A 397 9.16 8.10 -22.41
N SER A 398 9.98 8.92 -21.73
CA SER A 398 10.08 10.36 -22.03
C SER A 398 10.62 10.59 -23.44
N CYS A 399 11.68 9.89 -23.84
CA CYS A 399 12.24 10.00 -25.17
C CYS A 399 11.20 9.64 -26.24
N VAL A 400 10.47 8.54 -26.06
CA VAL A 400 9.41 8.12 -27.00
C VAL A 400 8.27 9.14 -26.99
N ALA A 401 7.82 9.62 -25.84
CA ALA A 401 6.71 10.56 -25.74
C ALA A 401 7.02 11.94 -26.35
N TYR A 402 8.25 12.44 -26.25
CA TYR A 402 8.62 13.78 -26.72
C TYR A 402 9.20 13.82 -28.13
N PHE A 403 9.94 12.78 -28.55
CA PHE A 403 10.63 12.79 -29.84
C PHE A 403 9.92 11.97 -30.93
N THR A 404 8.85 11.24 -30.59
CA THR A 404 8.13 10.43 -31.56
C THR A 404 6.62 10.64 -31.47
N ASN A 405 5.92 10.54 -32.61
CA ASN A 405 4.45 10.56 -32.67
C ASN A 405 3.85 9.14 -32.55
N LEU A 406 4.51 8.27 -31.79
CA LEU A 406 4.08 6.88 -31.62
C LEU A 406 2.82 6.80 -30.75
N GLN A 407 2.05 5.72 -30.95
CA GLN A 407 0.78 5.55 -30.23
C GLN A 407 1.01 5.41 -28.71
N PRO A 408 0.06 5.89 -27.87
CA PRO A 408 0.18 5.88 -26.41
C PRO A 408 0.52 4.51 -25.79
N TYR A 409 0.00 3.41 -26.33
CA TYR A 409 0.33 2.07 -25.81
C TYR A 409 1.83 1.73 -25.95
N ILE A 410 2.56 2.34 -26.90
CA ILE A 410 4.01 2.13 -27.07
C ILE A 410 4.78 2.83 -25.96
N ILE A 411 4.36 4.03 -25.57
CA ILE A 411 4.90 4.73 -24.39
C ILE A 411 4.70 3.85 -23.15
N TYR A 412 3.54 3.19 -23.04
CA TYR A 412 3.25 2.26 -21.94
C TYR A 412 4.15 1.01 -21.94
N ILE A 413 4.49 0.46 -23.12
CA ILE A 413 5.49 -0.62 -23.24
C ILE A 413 6.86 -0.15 -22.72
N CYS A 414 7.28 1.07 -23.06
CA CYS A 414 8.52 1.64 -22.55
C CYS A 414 8.51 1.78 -21.03
N LEU A 415 7.37 2.17 -20.43
CA LEU A 415 7.22 2.25 -18.98
C LEU A 415 7.33 0.87 -18.32
N LEU A 416 6.83 -0.19 -18.96
CA LEU A 416 6.91 -1.55 -18.43
C LEU A 416 8.25 -2.25 -18.70
N SER A 417 9.15 -1.64 -19.49
CA SER A 417 10.46 -2.21 -19.82
C SER A 417 11.31 -2.52 -18.58
N GLU A 418 11.16 -1.74 -17.49
CA GLU A 418 11.85 -1.97 -16.21
C GLU A 418 11.64 -3.38 -15.66
N GLN A 419 10.49 -4.00 -15.95
CA GLN A 419 10.07 -5.25 -15.33
C GLN A 419 10.98 -6.40 -15.77
N ILE A 420 11.50 -6.33 -16.99
CA ILE A 420 12.45 -7.31 -17.55
C ILE A 420 13.78 -7.23 -16.80
N PHE A 421 14.31 -6.02 -16.60
CA PHE A 421 15.58 -5.79 -15.91
C PHE A 421 15.50 -6.17 -14.43
N LYS A 422 14.39 -5.79 -13.76
CA LYS A 422 14.10 -6.22 -12.38
C LYS A 422 14.06 -7.75 -12.26
N ALA A 423 13.41 -8.43 -13.21
CA ALA A 423 13.31 -9.88 -13.17
C ALA A 423 14.68 -10.57 -13.34
N ALA A 424 15.51 -10.06 -14.26
CA ALA A 424 16.87 -10.59 -14.47
C ALA A 424 17.74 -10.47 -13.20
N VAL A 425 17.73 -9.29 -12.55
CA VAL A 425 18.47 -9.06 -11.30
C VAL A 425 17.91 -9.89 -10.16
N GLY A 426 16.58 -9.99 -10.05
CA GLY A 426 15.91 -10.80 -9.05
C GLY A 426 16.31 -12.28 -9.13
N PHE A 427 16.31 -12.84 -10.34
CA PHE A 427 16.71 -14.23 -10.56
C PHE A 427 18.16 -14.50 -10.13
N TYR A 428 19.09 -13.59 -10.48
CA TYR A 428 20.48 -13.69 -10.05
C TYR A 428 20.62 -13.59 -8.52
N ARG A 429 19.92 -12.64 -7.89
CA ARG A 429 19.97 -12.45 -6.43
C ARG A 429 19.42 -13.67 -5.70
N LEU A 430 18.29 -14.20 -6.13
CA LEU A 430 17.68 -15.41 -5.56
C LEU A 430 18.63 -16.60 -5.61
N LYS A 431 19.25 -16.84 -6.77
CA LYS A 431 20.22 -17.94 -6.96
C LYS A 431 21.48 -17.75 -6.10
N SER A 432 21.92 -16.51 -5.92
CA SER A 432 23.12 -16.19 -5.11
C SER A 432 22.93 -16.44 -3.61
N GLY A 433 21.69 -16.44 -3.11
CA GLY A 433 21.37 -16.59 -1.68
C GLY A 433 21.80 -15.42 -0.80
N LYS A 434 22.44 -14.38 -1.35
CA LYS A 434 22.94 -13.20 -0.62
C LYS A 434 21.83 -12.33 -0.01
N TRP A 435 20.56 -12.63 -0.30
CA TRP A 435 19.41 -11.94 0.28
C TRP A 435 19.08 -12.45 1.69
N LEU A 436 19.57 -13.63 2.08
CA LEU A 436 19.19 -14.29 3.33
C LEU A 436 20.07 -13.77 4.47
N HIS A 437 19.54 -12.82 5.24
CA HIS A 437 20.15 -12.34 6.47
C HIS A 437 19.22 -12.55 7.66
N ASN A 438 19.80 -13.06 8.74
CA ASN A 438 19.17 -13.09 10.04
C ASN A 438 19.35 -11.71 10.71
N VAL A 439 18.31 -10.88 10.70
CA VAL A 439 18.37 -9.53 11.30
C VAL A 439 18.08 -9.56 12.80
N VAL A 440 17.83 -10.72 13.39
CA VAL A 440 17.55 -10.87 14.84
C VAL A 440 18.70 -11.52 15.61
N GLU A 441 19.82 -11.79 14.95
CA GLU A 441 21.12 -12.14 15.56
C GLU A 441 21.91 -10.94 16.06
#